data_AF-A0A442AN05-F1
#
_entry.id   AF-A0A442AN05-F1
#
_cell.length_a   1.000
_cell.length_b   1.000
_cell.length_c   1.000
_cell.angle_alpha   90.00
_cell.angle_beta   90.00
_cell.angle_gamma   90.00
#
_symmetry.space_group_name_H-M   'P 1'
#
loop_
_entity.id
_entity.type
_entity.pdbx_description
1 polymer ?
#
loop_
_entity_poly.entity_id
_entity_poly.type
_entity_poly.pdbx_seq_one_letter_code
_entity_poly.pdbx_strand_id
1 'polypeptide(L)'
;LDHDERYRRSEEFIRALRGIWTEESFTFRGDFYRFNQYSLKPKPPQPLPEIFQGGSSRAARDMASRVSDWYFTNGNTPAEIAKQVDDIQAKAKANSHSVKVGVNAFAIVRETEEEAKAVLAEIIAKANPEAVNAFGHEVKNAGKASPEGEGNWAKSSFDDLVQ
;
A
#
# COMPACT_ATOMS: atom_id res chain seq x y z
N LEU A 1 -17.96 -6.96 -0.93
CA LEU A 1 -16.84 -7.88 -0.66
C LEU A 1 -16.36 -7.54 0.72
N ASP A 2 -16.25 -8.54 1.58
CA ASP A 2 -15.63 -8.36 2.88
C ASP A 2 -14.16 -7.90 2.73
N HIS A 3 -13.57 -7.31 3.78
CA HIS A 3 -12.23 -6.74 3.74
C HIS A 3 -11.19 -7.73 3.16
N ASP A 4 -11.18 -8.96 3.66
CA ASP A 4 -10.21 -9.98 3.28
C ASP A 4 -10.47 -10.56 1.89
N GLU A 5 -11.75 -10.63 1.49
CA GLU A 5 -12.13 -11.10 0.17
C GLU A 5 -11.64 -10.16 -0.95
N ARG A 6 -11.57 -8.85 -0.67
CA ARG A 6 -10.96 -7.88 -1.59
C ARG A 6 -9.49 -8.22 -1.87
N TYR A 7 -8.70 -8.55 -0.85
CA TYR A 7 -7.29 -8.92 -1.00
C TYR A 7 -7.13 -10.26 -1.71
N ARG A 8 -7.98 -11.25 -1.41
CA ARG A 8 -7.99 -12.54 -2.14
C ARG A 8 -8.23 -12.35 -3.64
N ARG A 9 -9.19 -11.49 -4.00
CA ARG A 9 -9.47 -11.16 -5.41
C ARG A 9 -8.31 -10.41 -6.06
N SER A 10 -7.71 -9.44 -5.37
CA SER A 10 -6.53 -8.71 -5.87
C SER A 10 -5.33 -9.63 -6.10
N GLU A 11 -5.08 -10.57 -5.19
CA GLU A 11 -4.03 -11.57 -5.33
C GLU A 11 -4.24 -12.41 -6.60
N GLU A 12 -5.47 -12.90 -6.77
CA GLU A 12 -5.84 -13.72 -7.91
C GLU A 12 -5.71 -12.96 -9.23
N PHE A 13 -6.11 -11.69 -9.25
CA PHE A 13 -5.94 -10.82 -10.40
C PHE A 13 -4.46 -10.67 -10.79
N ILE A 14 -3.57 -10.43 -9.82
CA ILE A 14 -2.14 -10.28 -10.09
C ILE A 14 -1.55 -11.58 -10.66
N ARG A 15 -1.93 -12.73 -10.09
CA ARG A 15 -1.50 -14.05 -10.61
C ARG A 15 -1.95 -14.26 -12.05
N ALA A 16 -3.22 -13.94 -12.34
CA ALA A 16 -3.75 -14.02 -13.69
C ALA A 16 -3.01 -13.08 -14.65
N LEU A 17 -2.77 -11.83 -14.24
CA LEU A 17 -2.07 -10.83 -15.04
C LEU A 17 -0.65 -11.28 -15.40
N ARG A 18 0.12 -11.79 -14.43
CA ARG A 18 1.48 -12.29 -14.69
C ARG A 18 1.48 -13.51 -15.60
N GLY A 19 0.55 -14.44 -15.41
CA GLY A 19 0.41 -15.60 -16.30
C GLY A 19 0.10 -15.19 -17.75
N ILE A 20 -0.83 -14.24 -17.94
CA ILE A 20 -1.13 -13.66 -19.26
C ILE A 20 0.12 -13.03 -19.91
N TRP A 21 0.93 -12.30 -19.13
CA TRP A 21 2.12 -11.64 -19.63
C TRP A 21 3.27 -12.59 -19.98
N THR A 22 3.32 -13.77 -19.36
CA THR A 22 4.49 -14.68 -19.46
C THR A 22 4.23 -15.94 -20.27
N GLU A 23 2.99 -16.45 -20.28
CA GLU A 23 2.65 -17.72 -20.92
C GLU A 23 2.12 -17.51 -22.35
N GLU A 24 2.54 -18.35 -23.30
CA GLU A 24 2.04 -18.32 -24.68
C GLU A 24 0.55 -18.68 -24.78
N SER A 25 0.11 -19.66 -23.98
CA SER A 25 -1.29 -20.09 -23.86
C SER A 25 -1.64 -20.28 -22.39
N PHE A 26 -2.23 -19.26 -21.79
CA PHE A 26 -2.52 -19.19 -20.37
C PHE A 26 -3.85 -19.84 -20.03
N THR A 27 -3.84 -20.76 -19.06
CA THR A 27 -5.06 -21.34 -18.48
C THR A 27 -5.04 -21.15 -16.97
N PHE A 28 -6.12 -20.59 -16.44
CA PHE A 28 -6.24 -20.25 -15.02
C PHE A 28 -7.66 -20.51 -14.55
N ARG A 29 -7.80 -21.13 -13.38
CA ARG A 29 -9.08 -21.48 -12.77
C ARG A 29 -9.06 -21.05 -11.32
N GLY A 30 -9.26 -19.75 -11.10
CA GLY A 30 -9.44 -19.20 -9.79
C GLY A 30 -10.91 -19.07 -9.40
N ASP A 31 -11.11 -18.51 -8.21
CA ASP A 31 -12.42 -18.28 -7.63
C ASP A 31 -13.09 -17.05 -8.26
N PHE A 32 -12.30 -16.07 -8.74
CA PHE A 32 -12.76 -14.80 -9.31
C PHE A 32 -12.50 -14.67 -10.81
N TYR A 33 -11.43 -15.28 -11.31
CA TYR A 33 -10.95 -15.17 -12.68
C TYR A 33 -10.73 -16.54 -13.30
N ARG A 34 -11.19 -16.70 -14.55
CA ARG A 34 -11.04 -17.93 -15.31
C ARG A 34 -10.59 -17.62 -16.73
N PHE A 35 -9.48 -18.23 -17.14
CA PHE A 35 -8.91 -18.15 -18.48
C PHE A 35 -8.74 -19.55 -19.04
N ASN A 36 -9.03 -19.75 -20.32
CA ASN A 36 -8.87 -21.03 -20.99
C ASN A 36 -8.08 -20.83 -22.29
N GLN A 37 -6.86 -21.36 -22.33
CA GLN A 37 -5.94 -21.27 -23.47
C GLN A 37 -5.79 -19.84 -24.04
N TYR A 38 -5.82 -18.83 -23.18
CA TYR A 38 -5.80 -17.43 -23.57
C TYR A 38 -4.40 -17.00 -24.01
N SER A 39 -4.29 -16.22 -25.07
CA SER A 39 -3.02 -15.67 -25.55
C SER A 39 -3.12 -14.16 -25.76
N LEU A 40 -2.23 -13.41 -25.09
CA LEU A 40 -2.03 -11.99 -25.34
C LEU A 40 -0.87 -11.78 -26.32
N LYS A 41 -1.09 -11.02 -27.40
CA LYS A 41 -0.05 -10.58 -28.35
C LYS A 41 -0.25 -9.11 -28.76
N PRO A 42 0.82 -8.28 -28.78
CA PRO A 42 2.17 -8.59 -28.29
C PRO A 42 2.22 -8.74 -26.75
N LYS A 43 3.25 -9.41 -26.25
CA LYS A 43 3.55 -9.43 -24.80
C LYS A 43 4.07 -8.06 -24.36
N PRO A 44 3.95 -7.69 -23.06
CA PRO A 44 4.65 -6.52 -22.54
C PRO A 44 6.16 -6.63 -22.79
N PRO A 45 6.86 -5.51 -22.99
CA PRO A 45 8.31 -5.52 -23.14
C PRO A 45 8.99 -6.02 -21.86
N GLN A 46 10.23 -6.49 -22.00
CA GLN A 46 11.08 -6.85 -20.87
C GLN A 46 11.93 -5.63 -20.43
N PRO A 47 12.16 -5.44 -19.12
CA PRO A 47 11.59 -6.20 -18.01
C PRO A 47 10.07 -5.93 -17.87
N LEU A 48 9.33 -6.93 -17.38
CA LEU A 48 7.89 -6.78 -17.14
C LEU A 48 7.61 -5.60 -16.18
N PRO A 49 6.44 -4.93 -16.32
CA PRO A 49 6.03 -3.89 -15.38
C PRO A 49 5.98 -4.41 -13.94
N GLU A 50 6.56 -3.66 -13.01
CA GLU A 50 6.51 -3.97 -11.57
C GLU A 50 5.14 -3.64 -10.97
N ILE A 51 4.71 -4.43 -9.99
CA ILE A 51 3.41 -4.32 -9.33
C ILE A 51 3.57 -3.69 -7.96
N PHE A 52 2.99 -2.50 -7.81
CA PHE A 52 2.95 -1.74 -6.57
C PHE A 52 1.65 -2.00 -5.84
N GLN A 53 1.75 -2.23 -4.53
CA GLN A 53 0.62 -2.51 -3.66
C GLN A 53 0.70 -1.61 -2.43
N GLY A 54 -0.41 -0.97 -2.08
CA GLY A 54 -0.51 -0.12 -0.89
C GLY A 54 -1.60 -0.54 0.09
N GLY A 55 -1.43 -0.16 1.35
CA GLY A 55 -2.33 -0.47 2.46
C GLY A 55 -1.61 -1.21 3.57
N SER A 56 -1.87 -0.88 4.83
CA SER A 56 -1.07 -1.33 5.98
C SER A 56 -1.58 -2.58 6.70
N SER A 57 -2.78 -3.06 6.37
CA SER A 57 -3.39 -4.21 7.04
C SER A 57 -2.54 -5.48 6.88
N ARG A 58 -2.67 -6.43 7.81
CA ARG A 58 -2.03 -7.75 7.70
C ARG A 58 -2.41 -8.45 6.40
N ALA A 59 -3.68 -8.41 5.99
CA ALA A 59 -4.13 -9.00 4.73
C ALA A 59 -3.42 -8.39 3.50
N ALA A 60 -3.19 -7.07 3.51
CA ALA A 60 -2.42 -6.37 2.49
C ALA A 60 -0.97 -6.87 2.43
N ARG A 61 -0.28 -6.92 3.58
CA ARG A 61 1.10 -7.39 3.68
C ARG A 61 1.25 -8.87 3.31
N ASP A 62 0.29 -9.70 3.74
CA ASP A 62 0.24 -11.12 3.40
C ASP A 62 0.13 -11.31 1.88
N MET A 63 -0.80 -10.61 1.23
CA MET A 63 -0.92 -10.63 -0.24
C MET A 63 0.36 -10.11 -0.93
N ALA A 64 0.87 -8.95 -0.50
CA ALA A 64 2.05 -8.34 -1.11
C ALA A 64 3.26 -9.27 -1.07
N SER A 65 3.45 -9.97 0.05
CA SER A 65 4.52 -10.96 0.24
C SER A 65 4.47 -12.15 -0.73
N ARG A 66 3.30 -12.41 -1.35
CA ARG A 66 3.11 -13.50 -2.31
C ARG A 66 3.20 -13.05 -3.76
N VAL A 67 2.74 -11.85 -4.09
CA VAL A 67 2.47 -11.49 -5.51
C VAL A 67 2.93 -10.09 -5.95
N SER A 68 3.34 -9.21 -5.03
CA SER A 68 3.70 -7.82 -5.36
C SER A 68 5.22 -7.64 -5.44
N ASP A 69 5.68 -6.69 -6.26
CA ASP A 69 7.11 -6.33 -6.31
C ASP A 69 7.44 -5.23 -5.30
N TRP A 70 6.48 -4.33 -5.05
CA TRP A 70 6.60 -3.22 -4.11
C TRP A 70 5.46 -3.18 -3.11
N TYR A 71 5.83 -3.03 -1.83
CA TYR A 71 4.93 -2.63 -0.75
C TYR A 71 5.12 -1.15 -0.46
N PHE A 72 4.06 -0.38 -0.69
CA PHE A 72 4.04 1.07 -0.55
C PHE A 72 3.19 1.46 0.65
N THR A 73 3.83 1.99 1.69
CA THR A 73 3.17 2.38 2.94
C THR A 73 3.29 3.87 3.19
N ASN A 74 2.35 4.42 3.95
CA ASN A 74 2.41 5.82 4.35
C ASN A 74 3.40 6.01 5.51
N GLY A 75 3.94 7.21 5.63
CA GLY A 75 4.83 7.60 6.71
C GLY A 75 4.24 7.34 8.09
N ASN A 76 5.06 6.77 8.96
CA ASN A 76 4.81 6.53 10.37
C ASN A 76 6.14 6.71 11.12
N THR A 77 6.16 6.52 12.44
CA THR A 77 7.40 6.52 13.21
C THR A 77 8.39 5.49 12.64
N PRO A 78 9.72 5.73 12.70
CA PRO A 78 10.71 4.77 12.23
C PRO A 78 10.56 3.38 12.84
N ALA A 79 10.16 3.29 14.12
CA ALA A 79 9.95 2.02 14.81
C ALA A 79 8.78 1.22 14.24
N GLU A 80 7.65 1.87 13.91
CA GLU A 80 6.50 1.20 13.30
C GLU A 80 6.79 0.81 11.84
N ILE A 81 7.51 1.65 11.09
CA ILE A 81 7.95 1.29 9.74
C ILE A 81 8.88 0.06 9.79
N ALA A 82 9.84 0.03 10.71
CA ALA A 82 10.75 -1.11 10.87
C ALA A 82 9.98 -2.42 11.12
N LYS A 83 8.99 -2.42 12.03
CA LYS A 83 8.13 -3.58 12.27
C LYS A 83 7.39 -4.05 11.00
N GLN A 84 6.86 -3.12 10.20
CA GLN A 84 6.18 -3.46 8.96
C GLN A 84 7.13 -4.02 7.90
N VAL A 85 8.32 -3.45 7.78
CA VAL A 85 9.38 -3.91 6.87
C VAL A 85 9.84 -5.31 7.26
N ASP A 86 10.13 -5.55 8.53
CA ASP A 86 10.58 -6.86 8.99
C ASP A 86 9.52 -7.95 8.76
N ASP A 87 8.25 -7.64 9.04
CA ASP A 87 7.13 -8.57 8.81
C ASP A 87 6.99 -8.95 7.33
N ILE A 88 7.00 -7.97 6.41
CA ILE A 88 6.83 -8.27 4.98
C ILE A 88 8.05 -8.98 4.39
N GLN A 89 9.27 -8.60 4.80
CA GLN A 89 10.49 -9.26 4.34
C GLN A 89 10.53 -10.73 4.78
N ALA A 90 10.16 -11.01 6.04
CA ALA A 90 10.07 -12.37 6.55
C ALA A 90 9.05 -13.23 5.79
N LYS A 91 7.86 -12.67 5.53
CA LYS A 91 6.81 -13.36 4.76
C LYS A 91 7.19 -13.56 3.30
N ALA A 92 7.79 -12.57 2.66
CA ALA A 92 8.24 -12.65 1.27
C ALA A 92 9.27 -13.77 1.13
N LYS A 93 10.26 -13.80 2.04
CA LYS A 93 11.25 -14.87 2.09
C LYS A 93 10.63 -16.26 2.27
N ALA A 94 9.64 -16.39 3.15
CA ALA A 94 8.91 -17.65 3.35
C ALA A 94 8.17 -18.12 2.08
N ASN A 95 7.75 -17.18 1.24
CA ASN A 95 7.14 -17.45 -0.07
C ASN A 95 8.17 -17.56 -1.22
N SER A 96 9.48 -17.64 -0.92
CA SER A 96 10.55 -17.61 -1.93
C SER A 96 10.46 -16.41 -2.88
N HIS A 97 10.00 -15.27 -2.35
CA HIS A 97 9.78 -14.03 -3.07
C HIS A 97 10.57 -12.89 -2.42
N SER A 98 10.69 -11.77 -3.12
CA SER A 98 11.34 -10.55 -2.62
C SER A 98 10.43 -9.36 -2.88
N VAL A 99 10.23 -8.53 -1.87
CA VAL A 99 9.39 -7.33 -1.96
C VAL A 99 10.22 -6.10 -1.59
N LYS A 100 10.23 -5.10 -2.47
CA LYS A 100 10.83 -3.79 -2.19
C LYS A 100 9.85 -2.96 -1.37
N VAL A 101 10.35 -2.07 -0.51
CA VAL A 101 9.50 -1.21 0.32
C VAL A 101 9.67 0.24 -0.09
N GLY A 102 8.55 0.91 -0.37
CA GLY A 102 8.46 2.34 -0.54
C GLY A 102 7.70 2.97 0.61
N VAL A 103 8.20 4.10 1.12
CA VAL A 103 7.52 4.88 2.16
C VAL A 103 7.19 6.25 1.59
N ASN A 104 5.91 6.61 1.64
CA ASN A 104 5.49 7.97 1.32
C ASN A 104 5.80 8.91 2.50
N ALA A 105 6.54 9.99 2.24
CA ALA A 105 6.89 10.98 3.24
C ALA A 105 6.88 12.38 2.64
N PHE A 106 6.47 13.36 3.45
CA PHE A 106 6.56 14.78 3.13
C PHE A 106 7.70 15.39 3.95
N ALA A 107 8.47 16.28 3.32
CA ALA A 107 9.58 16.95 3.98
C ALA A 107 9.49 18.46 3.75
N ILE A 108 9.59 19.22 4.85
CA ILE A 108 9.78 20.68 4.81
C ILE A 108 11.27 20.92 5.01
N VAL A 109 11.96 21.32 3.95
CA VAL A 109 13.42 21.54 3.95
C VAL A 109 13.70 23.03 3.89
N ARG A 110 14.48 23.54 4.86
CA ARG A 110 14.95 24.94 4.97
C ARG A 110 16.40 24.96 5.47
N GLU A 111 17.04 26.13 5.47
CA GLU A 111 18.44 26.23 5.90
C GLU A 111 18.60 25.96 7.40
N THR A 112 17.58 26.31 8.20
CA THR A 112 17.54 26.05 9.64
C THR A 112 16.30 25.27 10.05
N GLU A 113 16.36 24.60 11.20
CA GLU A 113 15.22 23.88 11.77
C GLU A 113 14.11 24.86 12.17
N GLU A 114 14.48 26.04 12.66
CA GLU A 114 13.56 27.12 13.02
C GLU A 114 12.74 27.58 11.80
N GLU A 115 13.37 27.78 10.65
CA GLU A 115 12.68 28.13 9.41
C GLU A 115 11.74 27.02 8.94
N ALA A 116 12.15 25.76 9.03
CA ALA A 116 11.29 24.63 8.65
C ALA A 116 10.04 24.54 9.54
N LYS A 117 10.21 24.74 10.86
CA LYS A 117 9.09 24.78 11.81
C LYS A 117 8.17 25.98 11.60
N ALA A 118 8.72 27.14 11.24
CA ALA A 118 7.91 28.32 10.92
C ALA A 118 7.01 28.07 9.69
N VAL A 119 7.54 27.40 8.66
CA VAL A 119 6.76 27.00 7.48
C VAL A 119 5.67 25.99 7.84
N LEU A 120 5.98 25.00 8.70
CA LEU A 120 4.96 24.06 9.18
C LEU A 120 3.83 24.78 9.90
N ALA A 121 4.14 25.73 10.78
CA ALA A 121 3.15 26.53 11.49
C ALA A 121 2.28 27.35 10.53
N GLU A 122 2.87 27.92 9.47
CA GLU A 122 2.14 28.65 8.44
C GLU A 122 1.19 27.73 7.65
N ILE A 123 1.64 26.53 7.27
CA ILE A 123 0.82 25.53 6.57
C ILE A 123 -0.39 25.16 7.42
N ILE A 124 -0.18 24.86 8.70
CA ILE A 124 -1.26 24.53 9.65
C ILE A 124 -2.22 25.72 9.80
N ALA A 125 -1.71 26.94 9.95
CA ALA A 125 -2.53 28.15 10.10
C ALA A 125 -3.41 28.44 8.88
N LYS A 126 -2.99 28.02 7.69
CA LYS A 126 -3.71 28.18 6.42
C LYS A 126 -4.50 26.94 6.00
N ALA A 127 -4.51 25.89 6.81
CA ALA A 127 -5.22 24.65 6.52
C ALA A 127 -6.73 24.91 6.36
N ASN A 128 -7.38 24.18 5.45
CA ASN A 128 -8.83 24.18 5.36
C ASN A 128 -9.41 23.26 6.46
N PRO A 129 -10.05 23.80 7.51
CA PRO A 129 -10.46 22.97 8.64
C PRO A 129 -11.53 21.95 8.29
N GLU A 130 -12.40 22.24 7.32
CA GLU A 130 -13.43 21.30 6.86
C GLU A 130 -12.79 20.09 6.18
N ALA A 131 -11.81 20.32 5.31
CA ALA A 131 -11.11 19.26 4.60
C ALA A 131 -10.31 18.36 5.55
N VAL A 132 -9.60 18.95 6.52
CA VAL A 132 -8.80 18.19 7.50
C VAL A 132 -9.70 17.35 8.41
N ASN A 133 -10.82 17.92 8.88
CA ASN A 133 -11.78 17.18 9.71
C ASN A 133 -12.47 16.04 8.93
N ALA A 134 -12.82 16.28 7.67
CA ALA A 134 -13.37 15.24 6.79
C ALA A 134 -12.36 14.09 6.60
N PHE A 135 -11.10 14.41 6.35
CA PHE A 135 -10.04 13.40 6.26
C PHE A 135 -9.85 12.63 7.57
N GLY A 136 -9.84 13.32 8.72
CA GLY A 136 -9.76 12.69 10.03
C GLY A 136 -10.93 11.74 10.34
N HIS A 137 -12.13 12.03 9.84
CA HIS A 137 -13.27 11.12 9.94
C HIS A 137 -13.04 9.84 9.12
N GLU A 138 -12.58 9.97 7.88
CA GLU A 138 -12.32 8.83 7.00
C GLU A 138 -11.17 7.95 7.50
N VAL A 139 -10.10 8.54 8.02
CA VAL A 139 -8.98 7.82 8.66
C VAL A 139 -9.48 6.94 9.82
N LYS A 140 -10.36 7.47 10.67
CA LYS A 140 -10.95 6.72 11.79
C LYS A 140 -11.87 5.61 11.31
N ASN A 141 -12.63 5.82 10.24
CA ASN A 141 -13.50 4.79 9.66
C ASN A 141 -12.69 3.67 9.01
N ALA A 142 -11.63 4.01 8.28
CA ALA A 142 -10.73 3.04 7.69
C ALA A 142 -10.06 2.15 8.74
N GLY A 143 -9.64 2.72 9.87
CA GLY A 143 -9.10 1.95 11.00
C GLY A 143 -10.11 0.96 11.60
N LYS A 144 -11.36 1.42 11.85
CA LYS A 144 -12.45 0.60 12.39
C LYS A 144 -12.88 -0.54 11.48
N ALA A 145 -12.70 -0.39 10.16
CA ALA A 145 -13.05 -1.40 9.17
C ALA A 145 -11.97 -2.49 9.00
N SER A 146 -10.81 -2.35 9.65
CA SER A 146 -9.77 -3.38 9.65
C SER A 146 -9.98 -4.37 10.81
N PRO A 147 -9.65 -5.66 10.65
CA PRO A 147 -9.70 -6.64 11.74
C PRO A 147 -8.82 -6.27 12.94
N GLU A 148 -7.79 -5.44 12.71
CA GLU A 148 -6.83 -4.98 13.70
C GLU A 148 -7.37 -3.81 14.55
N GLY A 149 -8.44 -3.15 14.09
CA GLY A 149 -9.08 -2.02 14.79
C GLY A 149 -8.23 -0.74 14.86
N GLU A 150 -6.99 -0.77 14.36
CA GLU A 150 -6.08 0.37 14.30
C GLU A 150 -5.75 0.69 12.83
N GLY A 151 -6.04 1.93 12.41
CA GLY A 151 -5.67 2.45 11.09
C GLY A 151 -4.41 3.29 11.14
N ASN A 152 -3.74 3.43 9.99
CA ASN A 152 -2.71 4.48 9.84
C ASN A 152 -3.31 5.82 10.25
N TRP A 153 -2.65 6.56 11.15
CA TRP A 153 -3.11 7.86 11.66
C TRP A 153 -4.35 7.83 12.57
N ALA A 154 -4.78 6.67 13.07
CA ALA A 154 -5.92 6.58 14.00
C ALA A 154 -5.72 7.40 15.30
N LYS A 155 -4.46 7.68 15.68
CA LYS A 155 -4.06 8.46 16.86
C LYS A 155 -3.61 9.89 16.53
N SER A 156 -3.74 10.32 15.27
CA SER A 156 -3.30 11.64 14.81
C SER A 156 -4.24 12.75 15.28
N SER A 157 -3.65 13.89 15.66
CA SER A 157 -4.32 15.15 15.94
C SER A 157 -4.72 15.88 14.65
N PHE A 158 -5.42 17.02 14.75
CA PHE A 158 -5.73 17.86 13.59
C PHE A 158 -4.45 18.31 12.88
N ASP A 159 -3.46 18.77 13.64
CA ASP A 159 -2.19 19.27 13.11
C ASP A 159 -1.41 18.18 12.37
N ASP A 160 -1.47 16.93 12.87
CA ASP A 160 -0.86 15.76 12.22
C ASP A 160 -1.54 15.37 10.89
N LEU A 161 -2.77 15.83 10.67
CA LEU A 161 -3.58 15.52 9.49
C LEU A 161 -3.55 16.64 8.43
N VAL A 162 -2.88 17.76 8.72
CA VAL A 162 -2.60 18.78 7.72
C VAL A 162 -1.52 18.25 6.79
N GLN A 163 -1.91 17.93 5.55
CA GLN A 163 -1.03 17.45 4.47
C GLN A 163 -0.94 18.49 3.36
#